data_AF-A0A6L8A588-F1
#
_entry.id   AF-A0A6L8A588-F1
#
_cell.length_a   1.000
_cell.length_b   1.000
_cell.length_c   1.000
_cell.angle_alpha   90.00
_cell.angle_beta   90.00
_cell.angle_gamma   90.00
#
_symmetry.space_group_name_H-M   'P 1'
#
loop_
_entity.id
_entity.type
_entity.pdbx_description
1 polymer ?
#
loop_
_entity_poly.entity_id
_entity_poly.type
_entity_poly.pdbx_seq_one_letter_code
_entity_poly.pdbx_strand_id
1 'polypeptide(L)'
;WPIIGLTLVYSLAGLGIAVVNDFKSMAGDRQLGLQSLPVLLGPQAASWVSAALMDGFQLLIAVVLIALGQHLAGAVLVLLVIPQMVFQDIWLLRDPLRFDVQYQASAQPFLVLGMLVSAVALGHSALALA
;
A
#
# COMPACT_ATOMS: atom_id res chain seq x y z
N TRP A 1 6.76 -1.98 23.94
CA TRP A 1 7.02 -0.72 23.20
C TRP A 1 7.31 -0.92 21.71
N PRO A 2 8.29 -1.75 21.28
CA PRO A 2 8.55 -1.92 19.84
C PRO A 2 7.40 -2.65 19.10
N ILE A 3 6.68 -3.54 19.79
CA ILE A 3 5.48 -4.22 19.26
C ILE A 3 4.36 -3.22 18.91
N ILE A 4 4.10 -2.22 19.76
CA ILE A 4 3.05 -1.20 19.51
C ILE A 4 3.39 -0.35 18.29
N GLY A 5 4.65 0.07 18.16
CA GLY A 5 5.12 0.81 16.97
C GLY A 5 4.97 -0.01 15.69
N LEU A 6 5.31 -1.31 15.74
CA LEU A 6 5.13 -2.24 14.63
C LEU A 6 3.66 -2.41 14.25
N THR A 7 2.79 -2.58 15.24
CA THR A 7 1.37 -2.86 15.02
C THR A 7 0.68 -1.63 14.44
N LEU A 8 1.03 -0.43 14.90
CA LEU A 8 0.56 0.84 14.33
C LEU A 8 1.00 1.02 12.89
N VAL A 9 2.28 0.77 12.56
CA VAL A 9 2.79 0.86 11.19
C VAL A 9 2.09 -0.15 10.27
N TYR A 10 1.81 -1.36 10.74
CA TYR A 10 1.10 -2.38 9.96
C TYR A 10 -0.39 -2.05 9.75
N SER A 11 -1.07 -1.52 10.78
CA SER A 11 -2.44 -1.02 10.64
C SER A 11 -2.55 0.14 9.66
N LEU A 12 -1.53 1.01 9.62
CA LEU A 12 -1.43 2.11 8.65
C LEU A 12 -1.20 1.60 7.22
N ALA A 13 -0.40 0.55 7.02
CA ALA A 13 -0.23 -0.07 5.69
C ALA A 13 -1.54 -0.67 5.13
N GLY A 14 -2.39 -1.22 5.99
CA GLY A 14 -3.73 -1.69 5.62
C GLY A 14 -4.67 -0.58 5.13
N LEU A 15 -4.44 0.67 5.56
CA LEU A 15 -5.22 1.84 5.14
C LEU A 15 -5.10 2.10 3.63
N GLY A 16 -3.92 1.93 3.04
CA GLY A 16 -3.72 2.14 1.59
C GLY A 16 -4.51 1.14 0.73
N ILE A 17 -4.61 -0.11 1.16
CA ILE A 17 -5.43 -1.14 0.50
C ILE A 17 -6.91 -0.80 0.62
N ALA A 18 -7.35 -0.33 1.79
CA ALA A 18 -8.74 0.07 2.00
C ALA A 18 -9.15 1.21 1.04
N VAL A 19 -8.26 2.20 0.84
CA VAL A 19 -8.51 3.31 -0.10
C VAL A 19 -8.62 2.83 -1.55
N VAL A 20 -7.80 1.85 -1.98
CA VAL A 20 -7.94 1.22 -3.32
C VAL A 20 -9.24 0.45 -3.44
N ASN A 21 -9.68 -0.23 -2.39
CA ASN A 21 -10.95 -0.96 -2.40
C ASN A 21 -12.15 -0.02 -2.56
N ASP A 22 -12.10 1.17 -1.96
CA ASP A 22 -13.15 2.19 -2.10
C ASP A 22 -13.27 2.74 -3.53
N PHE A 23 -12.21 2.66 -4.35
CA PHE A 23 -12.32 2.97 -5.78
C PHE A 23 -13.25 2.03 -6.53
N LYS A 24 -13.24 0.75 -6.16
CA LYS A 24 -14.08 -0.27 -6.78
C LYS A 24 -15.56 -0.08 -6.43
N SER A 25 -15.87 0.33 -5.21
CA SER A 25 -17.23 0.59 -4.77
C SER A 25 -17.74 1.99 -5.12
N MET A 26 -16.88 2.91 -5.59
CA MET A 26 -17.21 4.32 -5.84
C MET A 26 -18.51 4.54 -6.64
N ALA A 27 -18.74 3.75 -7.71
CA ALA A 27 -19.94 3.89 -8.53
C ALA A 27 -21.22 3.51 -7.77
N GLY A 28 -21.16 2.48 -6.92
CA GLY A 28 -22.25 2.07 -6.04
C GLY A 28 -22.45 3.05 -4.87
N ASP A 29 -21.35 3.49 -4.25
CA ASP A 29 -21.34 4.47 -3.17
C ASP A 29 -21.99 5.78 -3.60
N ARG A 30 -21.69 6.25 -4.82
CA ARG A 30 -22.30 7.46 -5.38
C ARG A 30 -23.81 7.31 -5.63
N GLN A 31 -24.27 6.12 -6.05
CA GLN A 31 -25.70 5.85 -6.22
C GLN A 31 -26.44 5.72 -4.89
N LEU A 32 -25.75 5.23 -3.85
CA LEU A 32 -26.28 5.05 -2.50
C LEU A 32 -26.10 6.28 -1.60
N GLY A 33 -25.45 7.34 -2.08
CA GLY A 33 -25.22 8.58 -1.33
C GLY A 33 -24.11 8.48 -0.27
N LEU A 34 -23.23 7.48 -0.37
CA LEU A 34 -22.10 7.27 0.53
C LEU A 34 -20.93 8.19 0.16
N GLN A 35 -20.24 8.70 1.18
CA GLN A 35 -19.16 9.68 1.06
C GLN A 35 -17.77 9.01 1.14
N SER A 36 -17.46 8.11 0.21
CA SER A 36 -16.10 7.56 0.13
C SER A 36 -15.10 8.62 -0.38
N LEU A 37 -13.83 8.51 0.04
CA LEU A 37 -12.73 9.41 -0.37
C LEU A 37 -12.69 9.69 -1.88
N PRO A 38 -12.87 8.69 -2.75
CA PRO A 38 -12.90 8.89 -4.20
C PRO A 38 -14.15 9.63 -4.71
N VAL A 39 -15.29 9.53 -3.99
CA VAL A 39 -16.52 10.26 -4.28
C VAL A 39 -16.40 11.73 -3.86
N LEU A 40 -15.76 12.01 -2.72
CA LEU A 40 -15.57 13.36 -2.18
C LEU A 40 -14.50 14.18 -2.91
N LEU A 41 -13.33 13.58 -3.17
CA LEU A 41 -12.19 14.26 -3.80
C LEU A 41 -12.19 14.15 -5.33
N GLY A 42 -12.98 13.23 -5.87
CA GLY A 42 -12.97 12.86 -7.27
C GLY A 42 -11.88 11.82 -7.60
N PRO A 43 -12.02 11.08 -8.72
CA PRO A 43 -11.21 9.91 -9.01
C PRO A 43 -9.71 10.22 -9.11
N GLN A 44 -9.37 11.38 -9.67
CA GLN A 44 -7.98 11.74 -9.97
C GLN A 44 -7.23 12.24 -8.73
N ALA A 45 -7.85 13.07 -7.89
CA ALA A 45 -7.21 13.48 -6.64
C ALA A 45 -7.07 12.30 -5.68
N ALA A 46 -8.09 11.43 -5.61
CA ALA A 46 -8.04 10.25 -4.78
C ALA A 46 -6.97 9.24 -5.27
N SER A 47 -6.68 9.17 -6.58
CA SER A 47 -5.71 8.20 -7.10
C SER A 47 -4.29 8.59 -6.72
N TRP A 48 -3.98 9.88 -6.75
CA TRP A 48 -2.75 10.44 -6.20
C TRP A 48 -2.60 10.20 -4.70
N VAL A 49 -3.66 10.43 -3.92
CA VAL A 49 -3.65 10.16 -2.47
C VAL A 49 -3.41 8.67 -2.20
N SER A 50 -4.09 7.79 -2.95
CA SER A 50 -3.94 6.35 -2.82
C SER A 50 -2.51 5.90 -3.13
N ALA A 51 -1.97 6.32 -4.28
CA ALA A 51 -0.59 6.01 -4.69
C ALA A 51 0.42 6.49 -3.63
N ALA A 52 0.30 7.74 -3.18
CA ALA A 52 1.18 8.34 -2.19
C ALA A 52 1.14 7.60 -0.85
N LEU A 53 -0.06 7.20 -0.39
CA LEU A 53 -0.21 6.42 0.84
C LEU A 53 0.45 5.04 0.69
N MET A 54 0.15 4.32 -0.38
CA MET A 54 0.68 2.96 -0.60
C MET A 54 2.21 2.95 -0.67
N ASP A 55 2.79 3.82 -1.50
CA ASP A 55 4.24 3.87 -1.68
C ASP A 55 4.94 4.45 -0.45
N GLY A 56 4.34 5.49 0.16
CA GLY A 56 4.85 6.09 1.39
C GLY A 56 4.94 5.07 2.52
N PHE A 57 3.93 4.22 2.71
CA PHE A 57 3.98 3.17 3.72
C PHE A 57 4.99 2.07 3.39
N GLN A 58 5.06 1.63 2.13
CA GLN A 58 5.99 0.59 1.74
C GLN A 58 7.45 1.05 1.89
N LEU A 59 7.75 2.30 1.56
CA LEU A 59 9.05 2.92 1.82
C LEU A 59 9.33 3.10 3.32
N LEU A 60 8.33 3.54 4.10
CA LEU A 60 8.47 3.65 5.55
C LEU A 60 8.84 2.31 6.18
N ILE A 61 8.17 1.22 5.77
CA ILE A 61 8.47 -0.12 6.26
C ILE A 61 9.88 -0.55 5.83
N ALA A 62 10.30 -0.25 4.60
CA ALA A 62 11.66 -0.54 4.15
C ALA A 62 12.70 0.15 5.04
N VAL A 63 12.49 1.42 5.41
CA VAL A 63 13.36 2.17 6.33
C VAL A 63 13.37 1.54 7.72
N VAL A 64 12.20 1.15 8.25
CA VAL A 64 12.09 0.48 9.56
C VAL A 64 12.85 -0.85 9.55
N LEU A 65 12.72 -1.67 8.49
CA LEU A 65 13.43 -2.94 8.38
C LEU A 65 14.95 -2.75 8.32
N ILE A 66 15.42 -1.74 7.58
CA ILE A 66 16.85 -1.39 7.54
C ILE A 66 17.33 -0.96 8.93
N ALA A 67 16.56 -0.13 9.64
CA ALA A 67 16.89 0.31 10.99
C ALA A 67 16.93 -0.85 12.01
N LEU A 68 16.17 -1.93 11.77
CA LEU A 68 16.18 -3.16 12.56
C LEU A 68 17.27 -4.16 12.14
N GLY A 69 18.15 -3.80 11.19
CA GLY A 69 19.23 -4.65 10.69
C GLY A 69 18.82 -5.64 9.60
N GLN A 70 17.56 -5.62 9.17
CA GLN A 70 17.04 -6.48 8.11
C GLN A 70 17.27 -5.88 6.72
N HIS A 71 18.54 -5.67 6.36
CA HIS A 71 18.92 -4.95 5.14
C HIS A 71 18.44 -5.64 3.85
N LEU A 72 18.44 -6.97 3.82
CA LEU A 72 17.96 -7.74 2.66
C LEU A 72 16.46 -7.51 2.43
N ALA A 73 15.65 -7.58 3.49
CA ALA A 73 14.22 -7.36 3.41
C ALA A 73 13.90 -5.92 2.97
N GLY A 74 14.61 -4.93 3.53
CA GLY A 74 14.49 -3.53 3.12
C GLY A 74 14.84 -3.31 1.65
N ALA A 75 15.92 -3.90 1.15
CA ALA A 75 16.32 -3.81 -0.26
C ALA A 75 15.28 -4.46 -1.19
N VAL A 76 14.73 -5.63 -0.81
CA VAL A 76 13.65 -6.29 -1.55
C VAL A 76 12.40 -5.42 -1.60
N LEU A 77 12.02 -4.78 -0.48
CA LEU A 77 10.87 -3.87 -0.48
C LEU A 77 11.04 -2.69 -1.43
N VAL A 78 12.21 -2.03 -1.41
CA VAL A 78 12.51 -0.93 -2.33
C VAL A 78 12.43 -1.41 -3.78
N LEU A 79 12.97 -2.61 -4.06
CA LEU A 79 12.91 -3.20 -5.39
C LEU A 79 11.47 -3.50 -5.84
N LEU A 80 10.58 -3.91 -4.93
CA LEU A 80 9.16 -4.15 -5.20
C LEU A 80 8.34 -2.87 -5.40
N VAL A 81 8.75 -1.75 -4.79
CA VAL A 81 8.10 -0.43 -4.97
C VAL A 81 8.28 0.08 -6.41
N ILE A 82 9.43 -0.18 -7.04
CA ILE A 82 9.72 0.33 -8.39
C ILE A 82 8.68 -0.13 -9.44
N PRO A 83 8.44 -1.44 -9.66
CA PRO A 83 7.42 -1.89 -10.60
C PRO A 83 6.01 -1.47 -10.17
N GLN A 84 5.74 -1.40 -8.86
CA GLN A 84 4.46 -0.92 -8.33
C GLN A 84 4.19 0.54 -8.75
N MET A 85 5.17 1.44 -8.58
CA MET A 85 5.08 2.84 -9.01
C MET A 85 4.85 2.96 -10.52
N VAL A 86 5.54 2.14 -11.32
CA VAL A 86 5.35 2.13 -12.78
C VAL A 86 3.92 1.72 -13.14
N PHE A 87 3.37 0.67 -12.50
CA PHE A 87 1.99 0.26 -12.76
C PHE A 87 0.95 1.25 -12.22
N GLN A 88 1.23 1.94 -11.10
CA GLN A 88 0.38 3.03 -10.61
C GLN A 88 0.33 4.19 -11.61
N ASP A 89 1.46 4.59 -12.18
CA ASP A 89 1.49 5.67 -13.19
C ASP A 89 0.75 5.28 -14.47
N ILE A 90 0.96 4.06 -14.96
CA ILE A 90 0.35 3.58 -16.20
C ILE A 90 -1.16 3.39 -16.06
N TRP A 91 -1.63 2.88 -14.92
CA TRP A 91 -3.03 2.47 -14.75
C TRP A 91 -3.81 3.42 -13.83
N LEU A 92 -3.33 3.60 -12.59
CA LEU A 92 -4.07 4.26 -11.52
C LEU A 92 -4.11 5.80 -11.70
N LEU A 93 -3.01 6.43 -12.09
CA LEU A 93 -2.95 7.90 -12.26
C LEU A 93 -3.62 8.39 -13.55
N ARG A 94 -3.63 7.55 -14.58
CA ARG A 94 -4.26 7.87 -15.88
C ARG A 94 -5.77 7.76 -15.84
N ASP A 95 -6.30 6.59 -15.45
CA ASP A 95 -7.73 6.37 -15.35
C ASP A 95 -8.03 5.26 -14.33
N PRO A 96 -8.22 5.63 -13.05
CA PRO A 96 -8.36 4.66 -11.97
C PRO A 96 -9.65 3.85 -12.07
N LEU A 97 -10.66 4.34 -12.80
CA LEU A 97 -11.95 3.65 -12.97
C LEU A 97 -11.91 2.66 -14.13
N ARG A 98 -11.24 3.01 -15.23
CA ARG A 98 -11.14 2.14 -16.40
C ARG A 98 -10.12 1.01 -16.21
N PHE A 99 -9.05 1.28 -15.46
CA PHE A 99 -7.93 0.36 -15.29
C PHE A 99 -7.86 -0.29 -13.92
N ASP A 100 -8.95 -0.26 -13.14
CA ASP A 100 -9.01 -0.81 -11.78
C ASP A 100 -8.57 -2.28 -11.72
N VAL A 101 -9.07 -3.12 -12.63
CA VAL A 101 -8.74 -4.55 -12.70
C VAL A 101 -7.29 -4.76 -13.11
N GLN A 102 -6.80 -4.01 -14.11
CA GLN A 102 -5.42 -4.10 -14.59
C GLN A 102 -4.45 -3.69 -13.49
N TYR A 103 -4.76 -2.60 -12.77
CA TYR A 103 -4.00 -2.13 -11.63
C TYR A 103 -3.94 -3.19 -10.53
N GLN A 104 -5.09 -3.74 -10.11
CA GLN A 104 -5.12 -4.76 -9.07
C GLN A 104 -4.41 -6.05 -9.49
N ALA A 105 -4.49 -6.45 -10.77
CA ALA A 105 -3.79 -7.63 -11.26
C ALA A 105 -2.27 -7.44 -11.36
N SER A 106 -1.81 -6.21 -11.62
CA SER A 106 -0.39 -5.92 -11.87
C SER A 106 0.34 -5.37 -10.65
N ALA A 107 -0.16 -4.31 -10.02
CA ALA A 107 0.51 -3.60 -8.92
C ALA A 107 0.29 -4.28 -7.55
N GLN A 108 -0.93 -4.76 -7.28
CA GLN A 108 -1.28 -5.29 -5.95
C GLN A 108 -0.46 -6.51 -5.50
N PRO A 109 -0.06 -7.44 -6.40
CA PRO A 109 0.84 -8.52 -6.01
C PRO A 109 2.17 -8.04 -5.42
N PHE A 110 2.73 -6.92 -5.93
CA PHE A 110 3.98 -6.36 -5.41
C PHE A 110 3.81 -5.81 -4.00
N LEU A 111 2.70 -5.12 -3.74
CA LEU A 111 2.34 -4.65 -2.40
C LEU A 111 2.17 -5.82 -1.43
N VAL A 112 1.41 -6.85 -1.81
CA VAL A 112 1.14 -8.03 -0.96
C VAL A 112 2.43 -8.81 -0.69
N LEU A 113 3.28 -8.98 -1.70
CA LEU A 113 4.61 -9.57 -1.52
C LEU A 113 5.48 -8.71 -0.59
N GLY A 114 5.44 -7.39 -0.71
CA GLY A 114 6.12 -6.47 0.20
C GLY A 114 5.67 -6.64 1.65
N MET A 115 4.36 -6.79 1.88
CA MET A 115 3.79 -7.11 3.19
C MET A 115 4.28 -8.47 3.70
N LEU A 116 4.26 -9.50 2.87
CA LEU A 116 4.73 -10.84 3.24
C LEU A 116 6.23 -10.83 3.63
N VAL A 117 7.08 -10.19 2.83
CA VAL A 117 8.51 -10.04 3.10
C VAL A 117 8.72 -9.30 4.42
N SER A 118 7.96 -8.23 4.66
CA SER A 118 8.01 -7.48 5.91
C SER A 118 7.63 -8.33 7.11
N ALA A 119 6.53 -9.09 7.01
CA ALA A 119 6.07 -9.98 8.07
C ALA A 119 7.11 -11.06 8.40
N VAL A 120 7.71 -11.69 7.39
CA VAL A 120 8.74 -12.73 7.58
C VAL A 120 10.02 -12.14 8.19
N ALA A 121 10.45 -10.97 7.74
CA ALA A 121 11.64 -10.29 8.26
C ALA A 121 11.46 -9.83 9.71
N LEU A 122 10.27 -9.33 10.04
CA LEU A 122 9.90 -8.95 11.39
C LEU A 122 9.78 -10.17 12.30
N GLY A 123 9.19 -11.26 11.83
CA GLY A 123 9.11 -12.53 12.56
C GLY A 123 10.47 -13.18 12.83
N HIS A 124 11.46 -12.98 11.95
CA HIS A 124 12.85 -13.41 12.17
C HIS A 124 13.70 -12.41 12.94
N SER A 125 13.25 -11.16 13.10
CA SER A 125 13.99 -10.14 13.86
C SER A 125 13.84 -10.36 15.37
N ALA A 126 14.80 -9.87 16.15
CA ALA A 126 14.89 -10.03 17.61
C ALA A 126 13.62 -9.57 18.39
N LEU A 127 12.70 -8.88 17.73
CA LEU A 127 11.37 -8.51 18.22
C LEU A 127 10.43 -9.70 18.46
N ALA A 128 10.66 -10.85 17.81
CA ALA A 128 9.91 -12.09 18.07
C ALA A 128 10.46 -12.90 19.27
N LEU A 129 11.66 -12.56 19.74
CA LEU A 129 12.36 -13.23 20.84
C LEU A 129 12.32 -12.41 22.15
N ALA A 130 11.62 -11.27 22.17
CA ALA A 130 11.47 -10.37 23.32
C ALA A 130 9.99 -10.31 23.75
#